data_AF-A0A5J6MVP2-F1
#
_entry.id   AF-A0A5J6MVP2-F1
#
_cell.length_a   1.000
_cell.length_b   1.000
_cell.length_c   1.000
_cell.angle_alpha   90.00
_cell.angle_beta   90.00
_cell.angle_gamma   90.00
#
_symmetry.space_group_name_H-M   'P 1'
#
loop_
_entity.id
_entity.type
_entity.pdbx_description
1 polymer ?
#
loop_
_entity_poly.entity_id
_entity_poly.type
_entity_poly.pdbx_seq_one_letter_code
_entity_poly.pdbx_strand_id
1 'polypeptide(L)' 'MGDVVNLNKFRKARQSREEKRAAAANRGKYGRSKAELLEMKAERDRTGRDLEGKRLEGGSPAATSGAEDGDKTPD' A
#
# COMPACT_ATOMS: atom_id res chain seq x y z
N MET A 1 -6.11 40.42 23.29
CA MET A 1 -6.93 39.34 23.89
C MET A 1 -6.44 38.02 23.30
N GLY A 2 -5.93 37.09 24.10
CA GLY A 2 -5.46 35.79 23.61
C GLY A 2 -6.53 34.73 23.83
N ASP A 3 -6.91 34.01 22.78
CA ASP A 3 -7.88 32.92 22.88
C ASP A 3 -7.27 31.74 23.65
N VAL A 4 -7.95 31.35 24.74
CA VAL A 4 -7.57 30.18 25.52
C VAL A 4 -8.04 28.93 24.78
N VAL A 5 -7.14 28.30 24.05
CA VAL A 5 -7.40 27.04 23.35
C VAL A 5 -7.26 25.83 24.28
N ASN A 6 -8.29 24.97 24.29
CA ASN A 6 -8.25 23.73 25.05
C ASN A 6 -7.39 22.68 24.34
N LEU A 7 -6.18 22.48 24.85
CA LEU A 7 -5.20 21.52 24.32
C LEU A 7 -5.69 20.06 24.32
N ASN A 8 -6.54 19.67 25.29
CA ASN A 8 -7.06 18.31 25.35
C ASN A 8 -8.01 18.01 24.19
N LYS A 9 -8.90 18.96 23.85
CA LYS A 9 -9.78 18.85 22.68
C LYS A 9 -8.97 18.77 21.39
N PHE A 10 -7.90 19.55 21.27
CA PHE A 10 -7.02 19.52 20.10
C PHE A 10 -6.30 18.18 19.94
N ARG A 11 -5.72 17.65 21.03
CA ARG A 11 -5.06 16.33 21.04
C ARG A 11 -6.04 15.22 20.65
N LYS A 12 -7.24 15.22 21.23
CA LYS A 12 -8.28 14.24 20.90
C LYS A 12 -8.71 14.32 19.44
N ALA A 13 -8.88 15.53 18.91
CA ALA A 13 -9.20 15.73 17.50
C ALA A 13 -8.10 15.21 16.57
N ARG A 14 -6.83 15.39 16.93
CA ARG A 14 -5.69 14.79 16.21
C ARG A 14 -5.70 13.27 16.25
N GLN A 15 -5.83 12.67 17.43
CA GLN A 15 -5.89 11.21 17.60
C GLN A 15 -7.02 10.61 16.78
N SER A 16 -8.24 11.16 16.86
CA SER A 16 -9.37 10.68 16.07
C SER A 16 -9.17 10.83 14.55
N ARG A 17 -8.37 11.79 14.08
CA ARG A 17 -8.02 11.90 12.64
C ARG A 17 -7.03 10.80 12.23
N GLU A 18 -6.04 10.52 13.06
CA GLU A 18 -5.06 9.46 12.84
C GLU A 18 -5.71 8.07 12.84
N GLU A 19 -6.59 7.81 13.81
CA GLU A 19 -7.38 6.58 13.90
C GLU A 19 -8.26 6.38 12.65
N LYS A 20 -8.92 7.44 12.16
CA LYS A 20 -9.72 7.37 10.93
C LYS A 20 -8.86 7.06 9.70
N ARG A 21 -7.66 7.64 9.60
CA ARG A 21 -6.71 7.36 8.52
C ARG A 21 -6.23 5.91 8.57
N ALA A 22 -5.89 5.42 9.76
CA ALA A 22 -5.52 4.03 9.98
C ALA A 22 -6.68 3.07 9.65
N ALA A 23 -7.91 3.40 10.07
CA ALA A 23 -9.10 2.63 9.76
C ALA A 23 -9.38 2.58 8.25
N ALA A 24 -9.20 3.68 7.52
CA ALA A 24 -9.35 3.69 6.07
C ALA A 24 -8.31 2.79 5.37
N ALA A 25 -7.05 2.85 5.80
CA ALA A 25 -6.00 1.96 5.31
C ALA A 25 -6.30 0.48 5.66
N ASN A 26 -6.79 0.24 6.88
CA ASN A 26 -7.14 -1.09 7.36
C ASN A 26 -8.40 -1.64 6.70
N ARG A 27 -9.39 -0.83 6.28
CA ARG A 27 -10.52 -1.30 5.46
C ARG A 27 -10.06 -1.85 4.12
N GLY A 28 -9.10 -1.18 3.46
CA GLY A 28 -8.53 -1.70 2.22
C GLY A 28 -7.72 -2.98 2.39
N LYS A 29 -7.00 -3.12 3.53
CA LYS A 29 -6.12 -4.26 3.83
C LYS A 29 -6.85 -5.46 4.45
N TYR A 30 -7.77 -5.20 5.37
CA TYR A 30 -8.43 -6.16 6.26
C TYR A 30 -9.96 -6.13 6.17
N GLY A 31 -10.54 -5.17 5.46
CA GLY A 31 -11.99 -5.13 5.20
C GLY A 31 -12.42 -6.01 4.03
N ARG A 32 -11.47 -6.61 3.31
CA ARG A 32 -11.76 -7.66 2.33
C ARG A 32 -12.01 -8.97 3.07
N SER A 33 -13.09 -9.65 2.72
CA SER A 33 -13.39 -10.96 3.30
C SER A 33 -12.35 -12.00 2.84
N LYS A 34 -12.19 -13.09 3.61
CA LYS A 34 -11.29 -14.19 3.23
C LYS A 34 -11.63 -14.77 1.85
N ALA A 35 -12.92 -14.75 1.46
CA ALA A 35 -13.41 -15.20 0.16
C ALA A 35 -12.89 -14.28 -0.98
N GLU A 36 -13.07 -12.97 -0.85
CA GLU A 36 -12.59 -11.99 -1.85
C GLU A 36 -11.07 -12.02 -2.02
N LEU A 37 -10.33 -12.27 -0.93
CA LEU A 37 -8.88 -12.36 -0.97
C LEU A 37 -8.42 -13.64 -1.69
N LEU A 38 -9.16 -14.74 -1.58
CA LEU A 38 -8.91 -15.99 -2.31
C LEU A 38 -9.27 -15.86 -3.79
N GLU A 39 -10.39 -15.21 -4.11
CA GLU A 39 -10.79 -14.94 -5.48
C GLU A 39 -9.76 -14.07 -6.22
N MET A 40 -9.32 -12.97 -5.58
CA MET A 40 -8.27 -12.11 -6.15
C MET A 40 -6.94 -12.83 -6.32
N LYS A 41 -6.57 -13.72 -5.40
CA LYS A 41 -5.37 -14.56 -5.55
C LYS A 41 -5.52 -15.52 -6.72
N ALA A 42 -6.64 -16.24 -6.81
CA ALA A 42 -6.91 -17.16 -7.90
C ALA A 42 -6.99 -16.43 -9.25
N GLU A 43 -7.47 -15.19 -9.27
CA GLU A 43 -7.48 -14.33 -10.46
C GLU A 43 -6.07 -13.88 -10.83
N ARG A 44 -5.26 -13.43 -9.86
CA ARG A 44 -3.84 -13.12 -10.09
C ARG A 44 -3.07 -14.34 -10.60
N ASP A 45 -3.25 -15.51 -10.01
CA ASP A 45 -2.56 -16.74 -10.41
C ASP A 45 -2.96 -17.15 -11.84
N ARG A 46 -4.25 -17.01 -12.20
CA ARG A 46 -4.72 -17.22 -13.58
C ARG A 46 -4.05 -16.25 -14.54
N THR A 47 -4.08 -14.94 -14.25
CA THR A 47 -3.42 -13.95 -15.10
C THR A 47 -1.91 -14.18 -15.19
N GLY A 48 -1.26 -14.60 -14.11
CA GLY A 48 0.16 -14.93 -14.08
C GLY A 48 0.49 -16.09 -15.01
N ARG A 49 -0.30 -17.18 -14.95
CA ARG A 49 -0.15 -18.33 -15.86
C ARG A 49 -0.45 -17.95 -17.30
N ASP A 50 -1.46 -17.12 -17.55
CA ASP A 50 -1.80 -16.64 -18.89
C ASP A 50 -0.67 -15.78 -19.48
N LEU A 51 -0.02 -14.96 -18.66
CA LEU A 51 1.13 -14.14 -19.06
C LEU A 51 2.39 -15.01 -19.25
N GLU A 52 2.61 -16.00 -18.39
CA GLU A 52 3.72 -16.95 -18.48
C GLU A 52 3.62 -17.81 -19.75
N GLY A 53 2.43 -18.33 -20.07
CA GLY A 53 2.19 -19.09 -21.30
C GLY A 53 2.25 -18.24 -22.58
N LYS A 54 2.09 -16.92 -22.46
CA LYS A 54 2.26 -15.95 -23.56
C LYS A 54 3.65 -15.33 -23.60
N ARG A 55 4.56 -15.73 -22.71
CA ARG A 55 5.95 -15.27 -22.74
C ARG A 55 6.63 -15.91 -23.94
N LEU A 56 6.80 -15.13 -25.00
CA LEU A 56 7.62 -15.48 -26.14
C LEU A 56 9.08 -15.61 -25.65
N GLU A 57 9.70 -16.77 -25.88
CA GLU A 57 11.15 -17.03 -25.80
C GLU A 57 11.88 -16.15 -26.83
N GLY A 58 11.94 -14.84 -26.57
CA GLY A 58 12.48 -13.85 -27.51
C GLY A 58 12.72 -12.46 -26.91
N GLY A 59 12.50 -12.25 -25.61
CA GLY A 59 12.77 -11.01 -24.91
C GLY A 59 13.69 -11.23 -23.73
N SER A 60 14.98 -11.46 -23.99
CA SER A 60 16.02 -11.35 -22.96
C SER A 60 16.09 -9.89 -22.47
N PRO A 61 15.86 -9.58 -21.18
CA PRO A 61 16.19 -8.27 -20.65
C PRO A 61 17.68 -8.25 -20.26
N ALA A 62 18.55 -8.39 -21.25
CA ALA A 62 19.94 -7.98 -21.10
C ALA A 62 20.05 -6.52 -21.54
N ALA A 63 20.36 -5.65 -20.57
CA ALA A 63 20.83 -4.26 -20.69
C ALA A 63 19.72 -3.21 -20.97
N THR A 64 19.56 -2.07 -20.27
CA THR A 64 20.45 -1.29 -19.39
C THR A 64 19.69 -0.34 -18.43
N SER A 65 20.28 -0.14 -17.24
CA SER A 65 20.50 1.13 -16.50
C SER A 65 19.33 2.03 -16.04
N GLY A 66 19.35 2.34 -14.73
CA GLY A 66 19.34 3.75 -14.29
C GLY A 66 18.31 4.16 -13.25
N ALA A 67 18.60 3.89 -11.97
CA ALA A 67 18.35 4.83 -10.86
C ALA A 67 19.01 4.27 -9.60
N GLU A 68 20.27 4.63 -9.39
CA GLU A 68 20.76 4.77 -8.03
C GLU A 68 19.94 5.89 -7.37
N ASP A 69 19.33 5.62 -6.24
CA ASP A 69 19.13 6.64 -5.22
C ASP A 69 19.30 5.95 -3.88
N GLY A 70 20.50 6.14 -3.33
CA GLY A 70 20.80 5.79 -1.97
C GLY A 70 19.95 6.62 -1.02
N ASP A 71 19.29 5.95 -0.09
CA ASP A 71 19.03 6.54 1.20
C ASP A 71 19.12 5.45 2.26
N LYS A 72 20.37 5.17 2.60
CA LYS A 72 20.74 4.64 3.90
C LYS A 72 20.74 5.86 4.83
N THR A 73 19.60 6.21 5.41
CA THR A 73 19.56 7.07 6.59
C THR A 73 19.54 6.18 7.83
N PRO A 74 20.66 6.01 8.54
CA PRO A 74 20.63 5.74 9.96
C PRO A 74 20.45 7.08 10.70
N ASP A 75 19.42 7.16 11.54
CA ASP A 75 19.45 7.85 12.85
C ASP A 75 18.38 7.21 13.76
#